data_AF-A0A4Q0U147-F1
#
_entry.id   AF-A0A4Q0U147-F1
#
_cell.length_a   1.000
_cell.length_b   1.000
_cell.length_c   1.000
_cell.angle_alpha   90.00
_cell.angle_beta   90.00
_cell.angle_gamma   90.00
#
_symmetry.space_group_name_H-M   'P 1'
#
loop_
_entity.id
_entity.type
_entity.pdbx_description
1 polymer ?
#
loop_
_entity_poly.entity_id
_entity_poly.type
_entity_poly.pdbx_seq_one_letter_code
_entity_poly.pdbx_strand_id
1 'polypeptide(L)' 'MYQTDLTETEWQYITKVLNPQARKRKYDLRMIWNAIFYLVKTGCQ' A
#
# COMPACT_ATOMS: atom_id res chain seq x y z
N MET A 1 -10.71 -7.92 -1.23
CA MET A 1 -9.75 -7.39 -2.21
C MET A 1 -10.52 -6.41 -3.08
N TYR A 2 -10.22 -5.13 -2.97
CA TYR A 2 -10.87 -4.10 -3.77
C TYR A 2 -10.13 -3.95 -5.11
N GLN A 3 -10.83 -3.53 -6.16
CA GLN A 3 -10.19 -3.24 -7.46
C GLN A 3 -9.10 -2.15 -7.35
N THR A 4 -9.12 -1.38 -6.26
CA THR A 4 -8.14 -0.34 -5.95
C THR A 4 -6.89 -0.86 -5.23
N ASP A 5 -6.87 -2.14 -4.82
CA ASP A 5 -5.72 -2.72 -4.14
C ASP A 5 -4.52 -2.84 -5.10
N LEU A 6 -3.32 -2.69 -4.56
CA LEU A 6 -2.09 -2.76 -5.32
C LEU A 6 -1.82 -4.18 -5.81
N THR A 7 -1.50 -4.27 -7.10
CA THR A 7 -0.96 -5.49 -7.70
C THR A 7 0.41 -5.81 -7.12
N GLU A 8 0.85 -7.06 -7.25
CA GLU A 8 2.16 -7.48 -6.74
C GLU A 8 3.31 -6.70 -7.40
N THR A 9 3.21 -6.43 -8.70
CA THR A 9 4.21 -5.66 -9.45
C THR A 9 4.33 -4.22 -8.96
N GLU A 10 3.19 -3.54 -8.75
CA GLU A 10 3.18 -2.18 -8.19
C GLU A 10 3.75 -2.17 -6.77
N TRP A 11 3.38 -3.16 -5.95
CA TRP A 11 3.88 -3.30 -4.59
C TRP A 11 5.41 -3.52 -4.55
N GLN A 12 5.96 -4.32 -5.47
CA GLN A 12 7.41 -4.52 -5.58
C GLN A 12 8.14 -3.22 -5.93
N TYR A 13 7.58 -2.41 -6.84
CA TYR A 13 8.16 -1.12 -7.17
C TYR A 13 8.11 -0.15 -5.99
N ILE A 14 6.95 -0.03 -5.33
CA ILE A 14 6.77 0.81 -4.13
C ILE A 14 7.74 0.40 -3.04
N THR A 15 7.90 -0.91 -2.79
CA THR A 15 8.81 -1.43 -1.77
C THR A 15 10.27 -1.04 -2.05
N LYS A 16 10.70 -1.06 -3.31
CA LYS A 16 12.05 -0.62 -3.70
C LYS A 16 12.28 0.87 -3.42
N VAL A 17 11.29 1.72 -3.73
CA VAL A 17 11.36 3.17 -3.48
C VAL A 17 11.26 3.49 -1.99
N LEU A 18 10.36 2.82 -1.27
CA LEU A 18 10.11 3.02 0.15
C LEU A 18 11.32 2.58 1.01
N ASN A 19 12.14 1.66 0.50
CA ASN A 19 13.29 1.05 1.18
C ASN A 19 13.00 0.79 2.68
N PRO A 20 11.97 -0.03 2.99
CA PRO A 20 11.44 -0.10 4.34
C PRO A 20 12.46 -0.73 5.29
N GLN A 21 12.82 0.02 6.33
CA GLN A 21 13.63 -0.53 7.42
C GLN A 21 12.90 -1.68 8.13
N ALA A 22 13.66 -2.69 8.52
CA ALA A 22 13.20 -3.82 9.32
C ALA A 22 12.90 -3.37 10.75
N ARG A 23 11.67 -2.91 10.98
CA ARG A 23 11.15 -2.53 12.29
C ARG A 23 9.80 -3.19 12.51
N LYS A 24 9.49 -3.55 13.75
CA LYS A 24 8.15 -4.03 14.12
C LYS A 24 7.14 -2.90 13.91
N ARG A 25 6.12 -3.17 13.10
CA ARG A 25 4.99 -2.28 12.84
C ARG A 25 3.72 -2.98 13.32
N LYS A 26 2.78 -2.20 13.88
CA LYS A 26 1.46 -2.71 14.28
C LYS A 26 0.61 -3.12 13.07
N TYR A 27 0.81 -2.44 11.94
CA TYR A 27 0.09 -2.66 10.68
C TYR A 27 1.07 -2.93 9.55
N ASP A 28 0.65 -3.78 8.61
CA ASP A 28 1.41 -4.06 7.40
C ASP A 28 1.43 -2.84 6.47
N LEU A 29 2.59 -2.57 5.85
CA LEU A 29 2.74 -1.40 4.98
C LEU A 29 1.85 -1.51 3.73
N ARG A 30 1.68 -2.71 3.17
CA ARG A 30 0.82 -2.92 2.00
C ARG A 30 -0.62 -2.60 2.33
N MET A 31 -1.07 -2.95 3.53
CA MET A 31 -2.42 -2.63 4.00
C MET A 31 -2.64 -1.11 4.09
N ILE A 32 -1.67 -0.35 4.59
CA ILE A 32 -1.74 1.11 4.65
C ILE A 32 -1.78 1.70 3.23
N TRP A 33 -0.92 1.22 2.33
CA TRP A 33 -0.89 1.68 0.95
C TRP A 33 -2.18 1.38 0.19
N ASN A 34 -2.77 0.18 0.37
CA ASN A 34 -4.08 -0.15 -0.20
C ASN A 34 -5.17 0.80 0.31
N ALA A 35 -5.16 1.16 1.60
CA ALA A 35 -6.13 2.11 2.16
C ALA A 35 -5.96 3.51 1.55
N ILE A 36 -4.73 4.00 1.40
CA ILE A 36 -4.46 5.29 0.73
C ILE A 36 -4.94 5.24 -0.72
N PHE A 37 -4.63 4.17 -1.46
CA PHE A 37 -5.07 4.00 -2.84
C PHE A 37 -6.58 3.93 -2.97
N TYR A 38 -7.25 3.23 -2.06
CA TYR A 38 -8.70 3.18 -2.01
C TYR A 38 -9.29 4.60 -1.85
N LEU A 39 -8.81 5.37 -0.87
CA LEU A 39 -9.27 6.75 -0.65
C LEU A 39 -9.05 7.62 -1.90
N VAL A 40 -7.85 7.57 -2.49
CA VAL A 40 -7.50 8.39 -3.66
C VAL A 40 -8.27 7.97 -4.92
N LYS A 41 -8.51 6.68 -5.13
CA LYS A 41 -9.18 6.16 -6.34
C LYS A 41 -10.69 6.28 -6.28
N THR A 42 -11.29 6.14 -5.10
CA THR A 42 -12.74 6.22 -4.93
C THR A 42 -13.21 7.63 -4.59
N GLY A 43 -12.32 8.48 -4.07
CA GLY A 43 -12.69 9.81 -3.59
C GLY A 43 -13.55 9.80 -2.33
N CYS A 44 -13.77 8.64 -1.71
CA CYS A 44 -14.44 8.54 -0.41
C CYS A 44 -13.54 9.19 0.66
N GLN A 45 -14.02 10.25 1.31
CA GLN A 45 -13.45 10.86 2.52
C GLN A 45 -14.39 10.66 3.70
#